data_AF-A0A0R3UBI1-F1
#
_entry.id   AF-A0A0R3UBI1-F1
#
_cell.length_a   1.000
_cell.length_b   1.000
_cell.length_c   1.000
_cell.angle_alpha   90.00
_cell.angle_beta   90.00
_cell.angle_gamma   90.00
#
_symmetry.space_group_name_H-M   'P 1'
#
loop_
_entity.id
_entity.type
_entity.pdbx_description
1 polymer ?
#
loop_
_entity_poly.entity_id
_entity_poly.type
_entity_poly.pdbx_seq_one_letter_code
_entity_poly.pdbx_strand_id
1 'polypeptide(L)'
;MGRIYGWLPDPIDEFATGVLVKCSGVTADDTYNLGTIRYYDMDYKFSAIAPGKNPGKLENGSFHSMYFPYRGQIAYLQPLVFVMFDGVKRNTFIRVRCWLIAKNIKVDFARGEGSAEFEIMYE
;
A
#
# COMPACT_ATOMS: atom_id res chain seq x y z
N MET A 1 4.86 -1.34 -6.86
CA MET A 1 5.09 -0.08 -7.58
C MET A 1 6.06 -0.32 -8.74
N GLY A 2 5.85 0.29 -9.90
CA GLY A 2 6.80 0.19 -11.02
C GLY A 2 8.13 0.87 -10.70
N ARG A 3 9.26 0.30 -11.16
CA ARG A 3 10.60 0.89 -10.99
C ARG A 3 10.85 1.89 -12.11
N ILE A 4 11.13 3.15 -11.77
CA ILE A 4 11.42 4.22 -12.73
C ILE A 4 12.82 4.76 -12.44
N TYR A 5 13.71 4.70 -13.44
CA TYR A 5 15.08 5.16 -13.30
C TYR A 5 15.12 6.67 -12.99
N GLY A 6 15.86 7.06 -11.95
CA GLY A 6 16.07 8.46 -11.55
C GLY A 6 14.85 9.15 -10.92
N TRP A 7 13.70 8.49 -10.84
CA TRP A 7 12.49 9.07 -10.25
C TRP A 7 12.60 9.17 -8.73
N LEU A 8 12.24 10.33 -8.19
CA LEU A 8 12.19 10.62 -6.76
C LEU A 8 10.74 10.93 -6.37
N PRO A 9 10.20 10.34 -5.28
CA PRO A 9 8.88 10.69 -4.80
C PRO A 9 8.84 12.13 -4.26
N ASP A 10 7.73 12.81 -4.52
CA ASP A 10 7.39 14.09 -3.88
C ASP A 10 6.27 13.85 -2.86
N PRO A 11 6.59 13.75 -1.54
CA PRO A 11 5.63 13.40 -0.51
C PRO A 11 4.50 14.43 -0.38
N ILE A 12 3.32 13.97 0.04
CA ILE A 12 2.13 14.82 0.15
C ILE A 12 2.24 15.84 1.30
N ASP A 13 3.00 15.50 2.34
CA ASP A 13 3.27 16.33 3.50
C ASP A 13 4.74 16.18 3.95
N GLU A 14 5.21 17.09 4.82
CA GLU A 14 6.60 17.11 5.32
C GLU A 14 6.93 15.95 6.27
N PHE A 15 5.91 15.27 6.82
CA PHE A 15 6.06 14.18 7.78
C PHE A 15 6.00 12.80 7.12
N ALA A 16 5.57 12.73 5.86
CA ALA A 16 5.46 11.51 5.08
C ALA A 16 6.87 11.00 4.75
N THR A 17 7.16 9.79 5.21
CA THR A 17 8.46 9.13 5.06
C THR A 17 8.76 8.69 3.62
N GLY A 18 7.80 8.81 2.70
CA GLY A 18 7.93 8.47 1.29
C GLY A 18 6.58 8.44 0.55
N VAL A 19 6.41 7.48 -0.35
CA VAL A 19 5.13 7.28 -1.08
C VAL A 19 4.16 6.50 -0.21
N LEU A 20 2.95 6.99 -0.04
CA LEU A 20 1.93 6.27 0.73
C LEU A 20 1.10 5.35 -0.18
N VAL A 21 0.55 4.28 0.37
CA VAL A 21 -0.41 3.41 -0.29
C VAL A 21 -1.63 3.23 0.58
N LYS A 22 -2.81 3.32 -0.04
CA LYS A 22 -4.09 3.07 0.61
C LYS A 22 -4.93 2.14 -0.24
N CYS A 23 -5.71 1.30 0.41
CA CYS A 23 -6.63 0.36 -0.18
C CYS A 23 -8.05 0.58 0.36
N SER A 24 -9.04 0.26 -0.46
CA SER A 24 -10.45 0.15 -0.09
C SER A 24 -11.13 -0.88 -0.98
N GLY A 25 -12.39 -1.18 -0.70
CA GLY A 25 -13.24 -1.83 -1.71
C GLY A 25 -13.49 -0.88 -2.88
N VAL A 26 -13.81 -1.44 -4.05
CA VAL A 26 -14.24 -0.65 -5.22
C VAL A 26 -15.59 0.03 -4.94
N THR A 27 -16.46 -0.65 -4.19
CA THR A 27 -17.75 -0.12 -3.70
C THR A 27 -17.78 -0.02 -2.17
N ALA A 28 -18.82 0.62 -1.64
CA ALA A 28 -19.06 0.67 -0.20
C ALA A 28 -19.30 -0.72 0.39
N ASP A 29 -20.04 -1.58 -0.32
CA ASP A 29 -20.28 -2.97 0.09
C ASP A 29 -18.99 -3.79 0.07
N ASP A 30 -18.16 -3.63 -0.98
CA ASP A 30 -16.84 -4.26 -1.03
C ASP A 30 -16.01 -3.84 0.19
N THR A 31 -16.01 -2.54 0.53
CA THR A 31 -15.25 -2.01 1.68
C THR A 31 -15.78 -2.56 3.00
N TYR A 32 -17.10 -2.64 3.17
CA TYR A 32 -17.72 -3.23 4.35
C TYR A 32 -17.35 -4.71 4.51
N ASN A 33 -17.34 -5.46 3.41
CA ASN A 33 -17.02 -6.88 3.40
C ASN A 33 -15.52 -7.17 3.58
N LEU A 34 -14.61 -6.19 3.40
CA LEU A 34 -13.17 -6.35 3.67
C LEU A 34 -12.81 -6.34 5.16
N GLY A 35 -13.67 -5.76 6.00
CA GLY A 35 -13.36 -5.55 7.41
C GLY A 35 -12.28 -4.48 7.61
N THR A 36 -11.38 -4.71 8.57
CA THR A 36 -10.32 -3.76 8.92
C THR A 36 -9.08 -4.00 8.06
N ILE A 37 -8.64 -2.98 7.32
CA ILE A 37 -7.43 -3.03 6.51
C ILE A 37 -6.24 -2.60 7.37
N ARG A 38 -5.22 -3.44 7.47
CA ARG A 38 -3.99 -3.18 8.22
C ARG A 38 -2.77 -3.22 7.28
N TYR A 39 -1.88 -2.25 7.41
CA TYR A 39 -0.66 -2.14 6.61
C TYR A 39 0.58 -2.47 7.44
N TYR A 40 1.50 -3.21 6.84
CA TYR A 40 2.79 -3.56 7.43
C TYR A 40 3.90 -3.19 6.45
N ASP A 41 4.76 -2.28 6.88
CA ASP A 41 5.84 -1.71 6.08
C ASP A 41 7.12 -1.56 6.91
N MET A 42 8.13 -0.94 6.31
CA MET A 42 9.43 -0.71 6.95
C MET A 42 9.31 0.12 8.22
N ASP A 43 8.52 1.20 8.22
CA ASP A 43 8.39 2.08 9.38
C ASP A 43 7.75 1.33 10.55
N TYR A 44 6.84 0.40 10.25
CA TYR A 44 6.19 -0.43 11.27
C TYR A 44 7.09 -1.56 11.79
N LYS A 45 8.03 -2.09 10.97
CA LYS A 45 9.05 -3.08 11.39
C LYS A 45 10.04 -2.51 12.42
N PHE A 46 10.33 -1.22 12.35
CA PHE A 46 11.19 -0.51 13.31
C PHE A 46 10.42 0.14 14.47
N SER A 47 9.12 -0.14 14.60
CA SER A 47 8.36 0.28 15.78
C SER A 47 8.87 -0.43 17.05
N ALA A 48 8.74 0.21 18.21
CA ALA A 48 9.10 -0.38 19.50
C ALA A 48 8.19 -1.55 19.93
N ILE A 49 7.25 -1.98 19.07
CA ILE A 49 6.27 -3.01 19.36
C ILE A 49 6.83 -4.36 18.88
N ALA A 50 6.85 -5.34 19.78
CA ALA A 50 7.31 -6.70 19.45
C ALA A 50 6.52 -7.28 18.26
N PRO A 51 7.18 -8.00 17.32
CA PRO A 51 6.54 -8.48 16.08
C PRO A 51 5.24 -9.29 16.29
N GLY A 52 5.16 -10.11 17.34
CA GLY A 52 3.96 -10.91 17.63
C GLY A 52 2.79 -10.16 18.27
N LYS A 53 2.97 -8.87 18.62
CA LYS A 53 1.93 -8.00 19.22
C LYS A 53 1.62 -6.79 18.34
N ASN A 54 2.20 -6.74 17.16
CA ASN A 54 2.20 -5.58 16.29
C ASN A 54 0.87 -5.54 15.47
N PRO A 55 -0.01 -4.54 15.69
CA PRO A 55 -1.37 -4.56 15.14
C PRO A 55 -1.50 -4.04 13.69
N GLY A 56 -0.40 -3.69 13.02
CA GLY A 56 -0.40 -2.97 11.74
C GLY A 56 -0.88 -1.51 11.82
N LYS A 57 -0.55 -0.71 10.82
CA LYS A 57 -1.10 0.66 10.63
C LYS A 57 -2.52 0.58 10.07
N LEU A 58 -3.41 1.49 10.45
CA LEU A 58 -4.80 1.52 9.96
C LEU A 58 -5.03 2.51 8.80
N GLU A 59 -4.22 3.56 8.71
CA GLU A 59 -4.50 4.66 7.78
C GLU A 59 -3.95 4.40 6.37
N ASN A 60 -2.67 4.03 6.28
CA ASN A 60 -1.94 3.77 5.05
C ASN A 60 -0.66 2.97 5.34
N GLY A 61 -0.06 2.42 4.29
CA GLY A 61 1.31 1.94 4.31
C GLY A 61 2.26 2.92 3.61
N SER A 62 3.56 2.79 3.87
CA SER A 62 4.61 3.66 3.32
C SER A 62 5.70 2.89 2.57
N PHE A 63 6.04 3.38 1.38
CA PHE A 63 7.28 3.05 0.68
C PHE A 63 8.33 4.11 1.02
N HIS A 64 9.24 3.78 1.94
CA HIS A 64 10.21 4.72 2.49
C HIS A 64 11.12 5.34 1.40
N SER A 65 11.34 6.65 1.49
CA SER A 65 12.11 7.46 0.52
C SER A 65 13.55 6.97 0.33
N MET A 66 14.16 6.33 1.33
CA MET A 66 15.53 5.76 1.26
C MET A 66 15.74 4.78 0.10
N TYR A 67 14.68 4.17 -0.43
CA TYR A 67 14.75 3.24 -1.55
C TYR A 67 14.80 3.95 -2.91
N PHE A 68 14.59 5.26 -2.95
CA PHE A 68 14.56 6.06 -4.16
C PHE A 68 15.77 7.01 -4.21
N PRO A 69 16.27 7.36 -5.41
CA PRO A 69 15.82 6.89 -6.72
C PRO A 69 16.38 5.50 -7.07
N TYR A 70 15.68 4.79 -7.95
CA TYR A 70 16.24 3.63 -8.62
C TYR A 70 17.29 4.07 -9.64
N ARG A 71 18.49 3.48 -9.60
CA ARG A 71 19.64 3.83 -10.44
C ARG A 71 20.13 2.65 -11.30
N GLY A 72 19.33 1.60 -11.45
CA GLY A 72 19.77 0.39 -12.16
C GLY A 72 20.73 -0.50 -11.35
N GLN A 73 20.75 -0.37 -10.02
CA GLN A 73 21.63 -1.15 -9.17
C GLN A 73 21.35 -2.66 -9.33
N ILE A 74 22.41 -3.46 -9.41
CA ILE A 74 22.33 -4.92 -9.41
C ILE A 74 21.71 -5.36 -8.08
N ALA A 75 20.81 -6.35 -8.13
CA ALA A 75 20.11 -6.89 -6.95
C ALA A 75 19.34 -5.83 -6.14
N TYR A 76 18.85 -4.77 -6.78
CA TYR A 76 17.99 -3.78 -6.13
C TYR A 76 16.72 -4.43 -5.54
N LEU A 77 16.57 -4.33 -4.22
CA LEU A 77 15.40 -4.76 -3.48
C LEU A 77 14.40 -3.59 -3.39
N GLN A 78 13.32 -3.69 -4.16
CA GLN A 78 12.25 -2.71 -4.11
C GLN A 78 11.49 -2.79 -2.76
N PRO A 79 11.04 -1.65 -2.21
CA PRO A 79 10.30 -1.66 -0.96
C PRO A 79 8.95 -2.37 -1.13
N LEU A 80 8.53 -3.06 -0.07
CA LEU A 80 7.26 -3.80 -0.03
C LEU A 80 6.39 -3.28 1.11
N VAL A 81 5.09 -3.28 0.87
CA VAL A 81 4.05 -3.04 1.87
C VAL A 81 3.13 -4.24 1.83
N PHE A 82 2.93 -4.90 2.97
CA PHE A 82 1.93 -5.95 3.12
C PHE A 82 0.62 -5.33 3.57
N VAL A 83 -0.47 -5.82 2.99
CA VAL A 83 -1.84 -5.43 3.36
C VAL A 83 -2.54 -6.66 3.90
N MET A 84 -3.08 -6.56 5.10
CA MET A 84 -3.86 -7.60 5.76
C MET A 84 -5.30 -7.14 5.86
N PHE A 85 -6.22 -7.99 5.41
CA PHE A 85 -7.66 -7.78 5.55
C PHE A 85 -8.16 -8.59 6.74
N ASP A 86 -8.48 -7.92 7.84
CA ASP A 86 -8.87 -8.51 9.11
C ASP A 86 -10.41 -8.48 9.24
N GLY A 87 -11.04 -9.65 9.26
CA GLY A 87 -12.49 -9.79 9.28
C GLY A 87 -13.16 -9.79 7.89
N VAL A 88 -12.46 -10.27 6.85
CA VAL A 88 -13.04 -10.46 5.51
C VAL A 88 -14.26 -11.37 5.57
N LYS A 89 -15.35 -10.95 4.94
CA LYS A 89 -16.58 -11.73 4.85
C LYS A 89 -16.37 -12.95 3.96
N ARG A 90 -16.68 -14.12 4.51
CA ARG A 90 -16.59 -15.41 3.80
C ARG A 90 -17.63 -15.52 2.69
N ASN A 91 -17.33 -16.35 1.70
CA ASN A 91 -18.20 -16.73 0.59
C ASN A 91 -18.79 -15.52 -0.14
N THR A 92 -18.03 -14.44 -0.20
CA THR A 92 -18.42 -13.17 -0.82
C THR A 92 -17.33 -12.77 -1.81
N PHE A 93 -17.75 -12.42 -3.02
CA PHE A 93 -16.87 -11.84 -4.02
C PHE A 93 -16.63 -10.36 -3.69
N ILE A 94 -15.37 -9.98 -3.52
CA ILE A 94 -14.99 -8.63 -3.07
C ILE A 94 -13.93 -8.08 -4.01
N ARG A 95 -14.17 -6.87 -4.53
CA ARG A 95 -13.19 -6.15 -5.36
C ARG A 95 -12.42 -5.15 -4.52
N VAL A 96 -11.10 -5.26 -4.55
CA VAL A 96 -10.19 -4.42 -3.80
C VAL A 96 -9.43 -3.50 -4.74
N ARG A 97 -9.34 -2.23 -4.37
CA ARG A 97 -8.56 -1.22 -5.08
C ARG A 97 -7.55 -0.60 -4.13
N CYS A 98 -6.29 -0.61 -4.53
CA CYS A 98 -5.20 0.08 -3.86
C CYS A 98 -4.61 1.16 -4.75
N TRP A 99 -4.20 2.29 -4.19
CA TRP A 99 -3.60 3.40 -4.93
C TRP A 99 -2.48 4.06 -4.16
N LEU A 100 -1.56 4.64 -4.91
CA LEU A 100 -0.42 5.38 -4.39
C LEU A 100 -0.80 6.85 -4.16
N ILE A 101 -0.17 7.46 -3.17
CA ILE A 101 -0.39 8.86 -2.77
C ILE A 101 0.99 9.54 -2.67
N ALA A 102 1.24 10.47 -3.59
CA ALA A 102 2.37 11.39 -3.63
C ALA A 102 2.02 12.51 -4.64
N LYS A 103 2.61 13.71 -4.50
CA LYS A 103 2.28 14.86 -5.36
C LYS A 103 2.60 14.63 -6.84
N ASN A 104 3.64 13.85 -7.11
CA ASN A 104 4.12 13.55 -8.46
C ASN A 104 3.67 12.18 -9.00
N ILE A 105 2.58 11.62 -8.46
CA ILE A 105 1.94 10.41 -8.98
C ILE A 105 0.54 10.76 -9.46
N LYS A 106 0.29 10.53 -10.75
CA LYS A 106 -1.06 10.58 -11.31
C LYS A 106 -1.76 9.24 -11.07
N VAL A 107 -2.94 9.27 -10.48
CA VAL A 107 -3.80 8.09 -10.29
C VAL A 107 -4.94 8.13 -11.29
N ASP A 108 -5.07 7.08 -12.09
CA ASP A 108 -6.15 6.88 -13.06
C ASP A 108 -6.65 5.44 -12.96
N PHE A 109 -7.82 5.25 -12.37
CA PHE A 109 -8.39 3.92 -12.13
C PHE A 109 -8.86 3.23 -13.42
N ALA A 110 -9.25 3.97 -14.45
CA ALA A 110 -9.68 3.36 -15.71
C ALA A 110 -8.48 2.78 -16.48
N ARG A 111 -7.31 3.40 -16.31
CA ARG A 111 -6.06 2.98 -16.97
C ARG A 111 -5.14 2.15 -16.07
N GLY A 112 -5.49 1.96 -14.80
CA GLY A 112 -4.65 1.29 -13.81
C GLY A 112 -3.34 2.06 -13.50
N GLU A 113 -3.30 3.36 -13.75
CA GLU A 113 -2.11 4.18 -13.45
C GLU A 113 -2.11 4.53 -11.97
N GLY A 114 -0.96 4.35 -11.30
CA GLY A 114 -0.81 4.65 -9.88
C GLY A 114 -1.69 3.81 -8.95
N SER A 115 -2.31 2.74 -9.45
CA SER A 115 -3.26 1.90 -8.72
C SER A 115 -3.14 0.42 -9.11
N ALA A 116 -3.71 -0.44 -8.28
CA ALA A 116 -3.88 -1.86 -8.52
C ALA A 116 -5.28 -2.26 -8.05
N GLU A 117 -6.00 -3.00 -8.90
CA GLU A 117 -7.31 -3.55 -8.57
C GLU A 117 -7.24 -5.08 -8.71
N PHE A 118 -7.81 -5.80 -7.75
CA PHE A 118 -7.83 -7.26 -7.74
C PHE A 118 -9.05 -7.77 -6.99
N GLU A 119 -9.38 -9.04 -7.22
CA GLU A 119 -10.58 -9.68 -6.72
C GLU A 119 -10.20 -10.75 -5.70
N ILE A 120 -10.92 -10.81 -4.59
CA ILE A 120 -10.73 -11.83 -3.57
C ILE A 120 -12.06 -12.50 -3.22
N MET A 121 -11.96 -13.77 -2.87
CA MET A 121 -13.02 -14.55 -2.26
C MET A 121 -12.37 -15.48 -1.24
N TYR A 122 -12.89 -15.48 -0.02
CA TYR A 122 -12.41 -16.33 1.06
C TYR A 122 -13.53 -17.29 1.48
N GLU A 123 -13.26 -18.59 1.50
CA GLU A 123 -14.25 -19.64 1.81
C GLU A 123 -14.40 -19.91 3.32
#